data_AF-A0A2V9K8M6-F1
#
_entry.id   AF-A0A2V9K8M6-F1
#
_cell.length_a   1.000
_cell.length_b   1.000
_cell.length_c   1.000
_cell.angle_alpha   90.00
_cell.angle_beta   90.00
_cell.angle_gamma   90.00
#
_symmetry.space_group_name_H-M   'P 1'
#
loop_
_entity.id
_entity.type
_entity.pdbx_description
1 polymer ?
#
loop_
_entity_poly.entity_id
_entity_poly.type
_entity_poly.pdbx_seq_one_letter_code
_entity_poly.pdbx_strand_id
1 'polypeptide(L)' 'MNETVEQILLVAAILGGSALVTQAFARAMYIVCGRCRTLNARRRQECRRCGALLRTVNAKK' A
#
# COMPACT_ATOMS: atom_id res chain seq x y z
N MET A 1 -15.00 -17.91 30.27
CA MET A 1 -13.90 -17.14 29.66
C MET A 1 -12.69 -18.05 29.60
N ASN A 2 -12.23 -18.38 28.40
CA ASN A 2 -11.05 -19.23 28.21
C ASN A 2 -9.92 -18.29 27.80
N GLU A 3 -8.96 -18.06 28.70
CA GLU A 3 -7.88 -17.08 28.54
C GLU A 3 -7.12 -17.27 27.22
N THR A 4 -6.97 -18.52 26.77
CA THR A 4 -6.33 -18.84 25.48
C THR A 4 -7.11 -18.28 24.29
N VAL A 5 -8.44 -18.37 24.31
CA VAL A 5 -9.30 -17.88 23.21
C VAL A 5 -9.28 -16.36 23.16
N GLU A 6 -9.31 -15.70 24.31
CA GLU A 6 -9.26 -14.24 24.40
C GLU A 6 -7.94 -13.68 23.87
N GLN A 7 -6.81 -14.33 24.22
CA GLN A 7 -5.49 -13.96 23.70
C GLN A 7 -5.39 -14.16 22.18
N ILE A 8 -5.90 -15.28 21.65
CA ILE A 8 -5.92 -15.54 20.20
C ILE A 8 -6.74 -14.46 19.47
N LEU A 9 -7.92 -14.11 19.99
CA LEU A 9 -8.76 -13.08 19.38
C LEU A 9 -8.08 -11.70 19.40
N LEU A 10 -7.44 -11.34 20.51
CA LEU A 10 -6.69 -10.10 20.61
C LEU A 10 -5.56 -10.04 19.57
N VAL A 11 -4.77 -11.10 19.46
CA VAL A 11 -3.68 -11.17 18.47
C VAL A 11 -4.22 -11.10 17.05
N ALA A 12 -5.29 -11.83 16.74
CA ALA A 12 -5.92 -11.79 15.41
C ALA A 12 -6.44 -10.39 15.08
N ALA A 13 -7.05 -9.69 16.04
CA ALA A 13 -7.53 -8.33 15.87
C ALA A 13 -6.38 -7.35 15.61
N ILE A 14 -5.29 -7.45 16.36
CA ILE A 14 -4.10 -6.61 16.16
C ILE A 14 -3.50 -6.85 14.78
N LEU A 15 -3.23 -8.11 14.41
CA LEU A 15 -2.63 -8.45 13.12
C LEU A 15 -3.52 -8.06 11.95
N GLY A 16 -4.83 -8.33 12.05
CA GLY A 16 -5.81 -7.95 11.04
C GLY A 16 -5.90 -6.43 10.89
N GLY A 17 -6.01 -5.70 12.00
CA GLY A 17 -6.05 -4.23 12.01
C GLY A 17 -4.78 -3.62 11.41
N SER A 18 -3.60 -4.09 11.84
CA SER A 18 -2.32 -3.64 11.31
C SER A 18 -2.21 -3.89 9.80
N ALA A 19 -2.61 -5.06 9.32
CA ALA A 19 -2.55 -5.40 7.90
C ALA A 19 -3.40 -4.44 7.04
N LEU A 20 -4.61 -4.11 7.49
CA LEU A 20 -5.49 -3.16 6.79
C LEU A 20 -4.86 -1.77 6.70
N VAL A 21 -4.32 -1.27 7.81
CA VAL A 21 -3.65 0.04 7.86
C VAL A 21 -2.42 0.03 6.94
N THR A 22 -1.54 -0.96 7.06
CA THR A 22 -0.34 -1.08 6.22
C THR A 22 -0.69 -1.13 4.73
N GLN A 23 -1.73 -1.87 4.34
CA GLN A 23 -2.15 -1.96 2.95
C GLN A 23 -2.70 -0.63 2.42
N ALA A 24 -3.46 0.12 3.23
CA ALA A 24 -3.95 1.44 2.87
C ALA A 24 -2.79 2.43 2.63
N PHE A 25 -1.81 2.46 3.54
CA PHE A 25 -0.60 3.28 3.38
C PHE A 25 0.21 2.89 2.14
N ALA A 26 0.41 1.59 1.89
CA ALA A 26 1.13 1.13 0.72
C ALA A 26 0.46 1.57 -0.60
N ARG A 27 -0.88 1.49 -0.67
CA ARG A 27 -1.65 1.97 -1.83
C ARG A 27 -1.58 3.49 -2.01
N ALA A 28 -1.51 4.25 -0.93
CA ALA A 28 -1.36 5.70 -1.00
C ALA A 28 0.05 6.13 -1.42
N MET A 29 1.09 5.41 -0.98
CA MET A 29 2.49 5.77 -1.20
C MET A 29 3.08 5.27 -2.51
N TYR A 30 2.56 4.19 -3.08
CA TYR A 30 3.17 3.54 -4.24
C TYR A 30 2.23 3.45 -5.44
N ILE A 31 2.82 3.51 -6.63
CA ILE A 31 2.15 3.33 -7.91
C ILE A 31 2.92 2.32 -8.76
N VAL A 32 2.21 1.43 -9.44
CA VAL A 32 2.81 0.47 -10.38
C VAL A 32 2.91 1.14 -11.74
N CYS A 33 4.10 1.10 -12.35
CA CYS A 33 4.30 1.62 -13.70
C CYS A 33 3.50 0.80 -14.71
N GLY A 34 2.64 1.44 -15.51
CA GLY A 34 1.84 0.78 -16.54
C GLY A 34 2.68 0.16 -17.67
N ARG A 35 3.94 0.58 -17.86
CA ARG A 35 4.80 0.09 -18.95
C ARG A 35 5.64 -1.13 -18.54
N CYS A 36 6.34 -1.06 -17.41
CA CYS A 36 7.28 -2.10 -16.98
C CYS A 36 6.91 -2.80 -15.66
N ARG A 37 5.73 -2.49 -15.11
CA ARG A 37 5.20 -3.02 -13.83
C ARG A 37 6.11 -2.83 -12.61
N THR A 38 7.12 -1.97 -12.70
CA THR A 38 7.95 -1.61 -11.55
C THR A 38 7.12 -0.81 -10.55
N LEU A 39 7.23 -1.15 -9.27
CA LEU A 39 6.66 -0.35 -8.19
C LEU A 39 7.50 0.92 -7.97
N ASN A 40 6.84 2.06 -7.95
CA ASN A 40 7.46 3.37 -7.78
C ASN A 40 6.77 4.13 -6.65
N ALA A 41 7.51 5.02 -5.99
CA ALA A 41 6.90 5.98 -5.06
C ALA A 41 5.99 6.94 -5.85
N ARG A 42 4.78 7.19 -5.34
CA ARG A 42 3.75 8.00 -6.00
C ARG A 42 4.17 9.46 -6.21
N ARG A 43 5.12 9.97 -5.42
CA ARG A 43 5.73 11.30 -5.58
C ARG A 43 6.64 11.44 -6.81
N ARG A 44 7.04 10.33 -7.45
CA ARG A 44 7.90 10.39 -8.65
C ARG A 44 7.04 10.67 -9.88
N GLN A 45 7.54 11.56 -10.74
CA GLN A 45 6.90 11.83 -12.04
C GLN A 45 7.24 10.74 -13.08
N GLU A 46 8.41 10.12 -12.94
CA GLU A 46 8.95 9.13 -13.88
C GLU A 46 9.29 7.80 -13.21
N CYS A 47 9.21 6.72 -13.99
CA CYS A 47 9.54 5.38 -13.53
C CYS A 47 11.05 5.23 -13.32
N ARG A 48 11.44 4.76 -12.13
CA ARG A 48 12.84 4.51 -11.76
C ARG A 48 13.58 3.48 -12.61
N ARG A 49 12.85 2.66 -13.38
CA ARG A 49 13.44 1.56 -14.17
C ARG A 49 13.45 1.84 -15.67
N CYS A 50 12.37 2.37 -16.21
CA CYS A 50 12.23 2.55 -17.66
C CYS A 50 12.04 4.00 -18.12
N GLY A 51 12.06 4.97 -17.20
CA GLY A 51 11.90 6.39 -17.52
C GLY A 51 10.50 6.80 -17.98
N ALA A 52 9.55 5.87 -18.11
CA ALA A 52 8.19 6.22 -18.52
C ALA A 52 7.50 7.10 -17.47
N LEU A 53 6.77 8.12 -17.93
CA LEU A 53 5.92 8.95 -17.08
C LEU A 53 4.91 8.08 -16.32
N LEU A 54 4.83 8.23 -15.00
CA LEU A 54 3.93 7.46 -14.12
C LEU A 54 2.51 8.04 -14.06
N ARG A 55 2.26 9.14 -14.79
CA ARG A 55 1.09 10.05 -14.80
C ARG A 55 0.95 10.93 -13.55
N THR A 56 0.73 12.21 -13.85
CA THR A 56 0.28 13.33 -13.02
C THR A 56 -1.11 13.04 -12.42
N VAL A 57 -1.18 12.63 -11.16
CA VAL A 57 -2.47 12.51 -10.47
C VAL A 57 -2.82 13.86 -9.85
N ASN A 58 -3.47 14.72 -10.66
CA ASN A 58 -4.35 15.87 -10.34
C ASN A 58 -4.06 17.15 -11.15
N ALA A 59 -4.55 17.19 -12.39
CA ALA A 59 -5.09 18.42 -12.97
C ALA A 59 -6.48 18.05 -13.53
N LYS A 60 -7.54 18.56 -12.87
CA LYS A 60 -8.97 18.18 -13.00
C LYS A 60 -9.29 16.82 -12.35
N LYS A 61 -10.18 16.74 -11.37
CA LYS A 61 -11.49 17.42 -11.25
C LYS A 61 -11.85 17.57 -9.78
#